data_AF-A0A1B6G0S2-F1
#
_entry.id   AF-A0A1B6G0S2-F1
#
_cell.length_a   1.000
_cell.length_b   1.000
_cell.length_c   1.000
_cell.angle_alpha   90.00
_cell.angle_beta   90.00
_cell.angle_gamma   90.00
#
_symmetry.space_group_name_H-M   'P 1'
#
loop_
_entity.id
_entity.type
_entity.pdbx_description
1 polymer ?
#
loop_
_entity_poly.entity_id
_entity_poly.type
_entity_poly.pdbx_seq_one_letter_code
_entity_poly.pdbx_strand_id
1 'polypeptide(L)'
;MSETNHTDGQSESRIASDPILCENPVETSDGNHSGLRNAFDTSDDVESSGTDEIFLCLFYRKSNLAAAAYFAETSELHLMYDMTDLAPDFRLLDTLFLQLKPTQVVTSPSMSDPFLRKIHSLMSGEEIPISPTIDPPSFSNKFHFIPAKEFRFTTCKRAVLELKLPSEPEHATEADRHNHVLSIINMNAAVLVSAVGGLLYFLQRSLARLSITNLQTPVLSIHTLSLKNLVWIDEETLHGLQIFAPIAHPSSYKWFPGASKEGLSVFSLLNRCHSTAGAKYMRVMLSQPTRDMDVLNIRHQVIMFCLKPTNEQVVKSLADSIVHVKTVMKILTRMTNAQASVAQWKAFYNTIYNAVLVGEVCKAHSKDVEFFQQIADCLCDSIYIMSHCINRTMDFDASAVQKRIVIKSGISDDLDQLKQKHSSLLEVMSQVAEQELQQLPDFVESCSMVYIPEAGYMLAIPYWDTDLTEEQLQSLPNLQFKFKTTDIVHYKSARCYELDSLLGDVQLKVIEIESRIVLKLVQYIQRNIAPLVQLTSLIAELDCLLALTQSARDYNLVCPTLTK
;
A
#
# COMPACT_ATOMS: atom_id res chain seq x y z
N MET A 1 48.89 -19.10 -13.52
CA MET A 1 49.90 -20.17 -13.34
C MET A 1 50.35 -20.12 -11.88
N SER A 2 50.65 -21.28 -11.31
CA SER A 2 50.52 -21.55 -9.87
C SER A 2 51.83 -21.97 -9.21
N GLU A 3 52.16 -21.35 -8.08
CA GLU A 3 53.13 -21.74 -7.04
C GLU A 3 52.60 -21.12 -5.71
N THR A 4 52.71 -21.69 -4.51
CA THR A 4 53.38 -22.92 -4.05
C THR A 4 52.69 -23.49 -2.78
N ASN A 5 52.90 -24.78 -2.48
CA ASN A 5 52.36 -25.50 -1.30
C ASN A 5 53.23 -25.38 -0.03
N HIS A 6 52.69 -25.92 1.10
CA HIS A 6 53.31 -26.43 2.36
C HIS A 6 52.98 -25.62 3.64
N THR A 7 52.92 -26.13 4.89
CA THR A 7 52.89 -27.48 5.56
C THR A 7 52.67 -27.23 7.07
N ASP A 8 52.19 -28.14 7.96
CA ASP A 8 51.27 -29.30 7.91
C ASP A 8 50.98 -29.75 9.37
N GLY A 9 50.14 -30.79 9.59
CA GLY A 9 49.91 -31.43 10.91
C GLY A 9 48.76 -30.80 11.74
N GLN A 10 47.62 -31.47 12.01
CA GLN A 10 47.41 -32.66 12.87
C GLN A 10 47.72 -32.37 14.36
N SER A 11 46.88 -32.74 15.35
CA SER A 11 45.85 -33.81 15.39
C SER A 11 44.79 -33.63 16.51
N GLU A 12 43.64 -34.30 16.34
CA GLU A 12 42.77 -34.95 17.36
C GLU A 12 42.31 -34.17 18.62
N SER A 13 41.05 -33.75 18.78
CA SER A 13 39.76 -34.49 18.94
C SER A 13 39.41 -34.91 20.38
N ARG A 14 38.24 -34.45 20.89
CA ARG A 14 37.09 -35.24 21.42
C ARG A 14 36.20 -34.52 22.48
N ILE A 15 34.90 -34.43 22.16
CA ILE A 15 33.71 -34.82 22.97
C ILE A 15 33.29 -33.96 24.20
N ALA A 16 31.96 -33.80 24.33
CA ALA A 16 31.10 -33.54 25.52
C ALA A 16 30.41 -32.16 25.67
N SER A 17 29.15 -32.11 25.22
CA SER A 17 27.89 -31.74 25.92
C SER A 17 27.86 -30.74 27.10
N ASP A 18 27.01 -29.70 26.97
CA ASP A 18 25.96 -29.16 27.89
C ASP A 18 26.20 -28.95 29.40
N PRO A 19 25.38 -28.13 30.13
CA PRO A 19 24.50 -27.02 29.72
C PRO A 19 24.80 -25.70 30.50
N ILE A 20 24.15 -24.58 30.17
CA ILE A 20 24.21 -23.33 30.94
C ILE A 20 22.95 -23.16 31.81
N LEU A 21 23.15 -23.04 33.13
CA LEU A 21 22.12 -22.75 34.13
C LEU A 21 21.89 -21.25 34.31
N CYS A 22 20.70 -20.90 34.80
CA CYS A 22 20.30 -19.52 35.12
C CYS A 22 20.94 -19.02 36.42
N GLU A 23 21.20 -17.72 36.51
CA GLU A 23 21.17 -16.99 37.79
C GLU A 23 20.86 -15.50 37.57
N ASN A 24 19.93 -14.95 38.35
CA ASN A 24 19.59 -13.53 38.40
C ASN A 24 20.28 -12.86 39.60
N PRO A 25 20.69 -11.59 39.49
CA PRO A 25 20.78 -10.69 40.64
C PRO A 25 19.54 -9.77 40.72
N VAL A 26 19.08 -9.51 41.94
CA VAL A 26 18.00 -8.57 42.28
C VAL A 26 18.61 -7.34 42.96
N GLU A 27 17.83 -6.25 43.04
CA GLU A 27 18.10 -5.02 43.81
C GLU A 27 19.06 -4.00 43.13
N THR A 28 18.88 -2.68 43.22
CA THR A 28 17.95 -1.84 44.02
C THR A 28 17.29 -0.72 43.19
N SER A 29 16.22 -0.15 43.74
CA SER A 29 15.48 1.02 43.23
C SER A 29 16.26 2.34 43.30
N ASP A 30 16.01 3.23 42.33
CA ASP A 30 15.44 4.55 42.65
C ASP A 30 14.69 5.15 41.45
N GLY A 31 13.60 5.87 41.73
CA GLY A 31 12.54 6.10 40.75
C GLY A 31 12.61 7.41 39.98
N ASN A 32 11.99 7.43 38.80
CA ASN A 32 11.35 8.64 38.28
C ASN A 32 10.12 8.28 37.41
N HIS A 33 8.98 8.89 37.71
CA HIS A 33 7.71 8.60 37.03
C HIS A 33 7.59 9.37 35.70
N SER A 34 7.45 8.66 34.58
CA SER A 34 6.82 9.21 33.37
C SER A 34 6.15 8.15 32.49
N GLY A 35 4.82 8.15 32.50
CA GLY A 35 3.94 7.71 31.40
C GLY A 35 4.23 6.36 30.72
N LEU A 36 3.77 5.26 31.32
CA LEU A 36 3.56 4.00 30.61
C LEU A 36 2.60 4.21 29.41
N ARG A 37 3.12 4.12 28.19
CA ARG A 37 2.28 3.85 27.01
C ARG A 37 2.00 2.35 26.98
N ASN A 38 0.72 1.98 26.92
CA ASN A 38 0.31 0.58 26.83
C ASN A 38 0.92 -0.09 25.60
N ALA A 39 1.78 -1.08 25.84
CA ALA A 39 2.15 -2.05 24.83
C ALA A 39 0.96 -3.00 24.63
N PHE A 40 0.17 -2.75 23.59
CA PHE A 40 -0.65 -3.80 22.99
C PHE A 40 -0.02 -4.22 21.66
N ASP A 41 0.01 -5.53 21.48
CA ASP A 41 0.81 -6.23 20.49
C ASP A 41 0.37 -5.92 19.05
N THR A 42 1.30 -5.44 18.23
CA THR A 42 1.14 -5.32 16.77
C THR A 42 2.42 -5.79 16.07
N SER A 43 2.90 -6.98 16.44
CA SER A 43 3.94 -7.68 15.67
C SER A 43 3.36 -8.26 14.37
N ASP A 44 3.18 -7.40 13.36
CA ASP A 44 3.15 -7.78 11.93
C ASP A 44 3.11 -6.55 10.99
N ASP A 45 2.72 -5.38 11.49
CA ASP A 45 2.79 -4.12 10.74
C ASP A 45 4.21 -3.53 10.73
N VAL A 46 5.16 -4.26 10.13
CA VAL A 46 6.26 -3.60 9.44
C VAL A 46 5.67 -2.97 8.18
N GLU A 47 5.07 -1.78 8.36
CA GLU A 47 4.95 -0.81 7.27
C GLU A 47 6.37 -0.54 6.78
N SER A 48 6.82 -1.32 5.78
CA SER A 48 8.01 -0.95 5.05
C SER A 48 7.74 0.44 4.51
N SER A 49 8.66 1.36 4.78
CA SER A 49 8.66 2.71 4.22
C SER A 49 9.00 2.61 2.73
N GLY A 50 8.12 1.96 1.98
CA GLY A 50 8.22 1.73 0.55
C GLY A 50 8.29 3.08 -0.13
N THR A 51 9.43 3.34 -0.74
CA THR A 51 9.70 4.49 -1.59
C THR A 51 8.56 4.64 -2.59
N ASP A 52 8.12 5.87 -2.82
CA ASP A 52 7.03 6.12 -3.75
C ASP A 52 7.45 5.74 -5.16
N GLU A 53 6.83 4.68 -5.68
CA GLU A 53 7.10 4.22 -7.04
C GLU A 53 6.52 5.24 -8.01
N ILE A 54 7.42 6.06 -8.56
CA ILE A 54 7.14 7.12 -9.51
C ILE A 54 7.74 6.70 -10.85
N PHE A 55 6.85 6.42 -11.80
CA PHE A 55 7.19 6.01 -13.15
C PHE A 55 7.16 7.23 -14.06
N LEU A 56 8.34 7.71 -14.48
CA LEU A 56 8.48 8.92 -15.30
C LEU A 56 8.79 8.56 -16.74
N CYS A 57 7.89 8.88 -17.67
CA CYS A 57 8.17 8.83 -19.10
C CYS A 57 8.58 10.21 -19.64
N LEU A 58 9.66 10.22 -20.42
CA LEU A 58 10.26 11.43 -20.98
C LEU A 58 10.31 11.32 -22.50
N PHE A 59 9.84 12.36 -23.18
CA PHE A 59 9.94 12.47 -24.63
C PHE A 59 10.44 13.86 -25.02
N TYR A 60 11.51 13.89 -25.84
CA TYR A 60 12.19 15.12 -26.24
C TYR A 60 12.29 15.20 -27.76
N ARG A 61 11.78 16.27 -28.36
CA ARG A 61 11.78 16.46 -29.81
C ARG A 61 11.74 17.94 -30.20
N LYS A 62 12.61 18.35 -31.14
CA LYS A 62 12.71 19.75 -31.62
C LYS A 62 12.87 20.76 -30.48
N SER A 63 13.77 20.48 -29.53
CA SER A 63 14.01 21.31 -28.34
C SER A 63 12.84 21.46 -27.36
N ASN A 64 11.75 20.71 -27.53
CA ASN A 64 10.68 20.62 -26.56
C ASN A 64 10.76 19.30 -25.81
N LEU A 65 10.77 19.39 -24.48
CA LEU A 65 10.63 18.30 -23.53
C LEU A 65 9.18 18.23 -23.07
N ALA A 66 8.63 17.02 -23.03
CA ALA A 66 7.39 16.74 -22.31
C ALA A 66 7.59 15.51 -21.41
N ALA A 67 6.82 15.45 -20.33
CA ALA A 67 6.91 14.38 -19.36
C ALA A 67 5.54 13.91 -18.87
N ALA A 68 5.44 12.63 -18.56
CA ALA A 68 4.30 12.03 -17.89
C ALA A 68 4.82 11.23 -16.70
N ALA A 69 4.31 11.50 -15.50
CA ALA A 69 4.69 10.80 -14.27
C ALA A 69 3.46 10.07 -13.70
N TYR A 70 3.57 8.78 -13.44
CA TYR A 70 2.54 8.02 -12.73
C TYR A 70 2.99 7.72 -11.31
N PHE A 71 2.20 8.15 -10.35
CA PHE A 71 2.42 7.93 -8.92
C PHE A 71 1.67 6.67 -8.49
N ALA A 72 2.39 5.57 -8.26
CA ALA A 72 1.74 4.31 -7.90
C ALA A 72 1.09 4.32 -6.52
N GLU A 73 1.51 5.22 -5.61
CA GLU A 73 0.87 5.35 -4.30
C GLU A 73 -0.51 6.02 -4.40
N THR A 74 -0.75 6.95 -5.33
CA THR A 74 -2.03 7.68 -5.45
C THR A 74 -2.85 7.25 -6.68
N SER A 75 -2.27 6.48 -7.61
CA SER A 75 -2.83 6.16 -8.93
C SER A 75 -3.13 7.40 -9.79
N GLU A 76 -2.32 8.44 -9.64
CA GLU A 76 -2.46 9.71 -10.36
C GLU A 76 -1.46 9.82 -11.51
N LEU A 77 -1.88 10.51 -12.59
CA LEU A 77 -1.05 10.82 -13.74
C LEU A 77 -0.75 12.33 -13.80
N HIS A 78 0.50 12.72 -13.63
CA HIS A 78 0.94 14.12 -13.63
C HIS A 78 1.66 14.45 -14.95
N LEU A 79 1.21 15.50 -15.62
CA LEU A 79 1.57 15.83 -17.01
C LEU A 79 2.32 17.15 -17.13
N MET A 80 3.56 17.10 -17.61
CA MET A 80 4.31 18.28 -18.05
C MET A 80 4.15 18.44 -19.57
N TYR A 81 3.40 19.47 -19.96
CA TYR A 81 3.20 19.85 -21.36
C TYR A 81 4.51 20.21 -22.08
N ASP A 82 4.48 20.22 -23.41
CA ASP A 82 5.57 20.60 -24.31
C ASP A 82 6.21 21.94 -23.87
N MET A 83 7.36 21.86 -23.20
CA MET A 83 8.13 23.00 -22.71
C MET A 83 9.50 23.01 -23.36
N THR A 84 10.02 24.17 -23.75
CA THR A 84 11.33 24.26 -24.39
C THR A 84 12.43 24.02 -23.37
N ASP A 85 13.29 23.03 -23.63
CA ASP A 85 14.49 22.74 -22.85
C ASP A 85 15.68 22.59 -23.80
N LEU A 86 16.76 23.33 -23.55
CA LEU A 86 17.84 23.49 -24.52
C LEU A 86 19.04 22.62 -24.14
N ALA A 87 19.51 21.85 -25.12
CA ALA A 87 20.79 21.15 -25.03
C ALA A 87 21.96 22.16 -25.03
N PRO A 88 23.07 21.88 -24.33
CA PRO A 88 23.36 20.67 -23.56
C PRO A 88 22.90 20.71 -22.10
N ASP A 89 22.51 21.88 -21.57
CA ASP A 89 22.24 22.07 -20.14
C ASP A 89 21.06 21.24 -19.61
N PHE A 90 19.95 21.16 -20.38
CA PHE A 90 18.70 20.49 -19.98
C PHE A 90 18.21 20.86 -18.57
N ARG A 91 18.10 22.16 -18.27
CA ARG A 91 17.77 22.67 -16.93
C ARG A 91 16.35 22.31 -16.48
N LEU A 92 15.44 22.13 -17.44
CA LEU A 92 14.07 21.69 -17.13
C LEU A 92 14.07 20.23 -16.68
N LEU A 93 14.88 19.39 -17.34
CA LEU A 93 15.11 18.00 -16.96
C LEU A 93 15.71 17.89 -15.54
N ASP A 94 16.76 18.66 -15.22
CA ASP A 94 17.36 18.69 -13.87
C ASP A 94 16.30 19.03 -12.81
N THR A 95 15.52 20.08 -13.06
CA THR A 95 14.44 20.51 -12.17
C THR A 95 13.38 19.41 -11.98
N LEU A 96 12.99 18.73 -13.07
CA LEU A 96 11.99 17.66 -13.05
C LEU A 96 12.47 16.44 -12.25
N PHE A 97 13.75 16.06 -12.35
CA PHE A 97 14.33 14.95 -11.59
C PHE A 97 14.46 15.28 -10.11
N LEU A 98 14.91 16.51 -9.78
CA LEU A 98 15.00 16.96 -8.39
C LEU A 98 13.63 16.97 -7.70
N GLN A 99 12.58 17.34 -8.44
CA GLN A 99 11.21 17.38 -7.94
C GLN A 99 10.56 16.00 -7.80
N LEU A 100 10.61 15.18 -8.84
CA LEU A 100 9.90 13.90 -8.88
C LEU A 100 10.67 12.74 -8.27
N LYS A 101 12.00 12.81 -8.20
CA LYS A 101 12.91 11.74 -7.74
C LYS A 101 12.46 10.35 -8.22
N PRO A 102 12.29 10.17 -9.56
CA PRO A 102 11.60 9.01 -10.13
C PRO A 102 12.33 7.70 -9.81
N THR A 103 11.58 6.67 -9.43
CA THR A 103 12.15 5.34 -9.17
C THR A 103 12.46 4.59 -10.46
N GLN A 104 11.66 4.82 -11.51
CA GLN A 104 11.81 4.22 -12.83
C GLN A 104 11.60 5.29 -13.91
N VAL A 105 12.52 5.35 -14.88
CA VAL A 105 12.46 6.28 -16.01
C VAL A 105 12.33 5.53 -17.32
N VAL A 106 11.44 6.00 -18.19
CA VAL A 106 11.06 5.35 -19.45
C VAL A 106 11.25 6.33 -20.60
N THR A 107 11.98 5.94 -21.65
CA THR A 107 12.12 6.79 -22.84
C THR A 107 12.32 5.95 -24.11
N SER A 108 12.50 6.62 -25.26
CA SER A 108 12.79 5.97 -26.52
C SER A 108 14.30 5.85 -26.76
N PRO A 109 14.82 4.74 -27.31
CA PRO A 109 16.21 4.66 -27.73
C PRO A 109 16.50 5.57 -28.94
N SER A 110 15.49 6.17 -29.57
CA SER A 110 15.65 7.14 -30.66
C SER A 110 15.73 8.61 -30.19
N MET A 111 15.90 8.87 -28.89
CA MET A 111 16.23 10.21 -28.41
C MET A 111 17.70 10.54 -28.69
N SER A 112 18.06 11.84 -28.67
CA SER A 112 19.43 12.28 -28.91
C SER A 112 20.39 11.85 -27.79
N ASP A 113 21.57 11.33 -28.15
CA ASP A 113 22.65 10.94 -27.23
C ASP A 113 22.89 11.89 -26.03
N PRO A 114 23.06 13.23 -26.19
CA PRO A 114 23.27 14.11 -25.04
C PRO A 114 22.11 14.10 -24.04
N PHE A 115 20.87 13.95 -24.51
CA PHE A 115 19.68 13.83 -23.65
C PHE A 115 19.66 12.49 -22.91
N LEU A 116 20.00 11.38 -23.58
CA LEU A 116 20.08 10.05 -22.94
C LEU A 116 21.19 9.99 -21.89
N ARG A 117 22.37 10.59 -22.16
CA ARG A 117 23.46 10.70 -21.18
C ARG A 117 23.07 11.51 -19.95
N LYS A 118 22.38 12.65 -20.16
CA LYS A 118 21.89 13.50 -19.06
C LYS A 118 20.88 12.76 -18.17
N ILE A 119 19.92 12.02 -18.76
CA ILE A 119 19.01 11.16 -17.98
C ILE A 119 19.78 10.11 -17.18
N HIS A 120 20.80 9.47 -17.77
CA HIS A 120 21.60 8.47 -17.06
C HIS A 120 22.37 9.07 -15.88
N SER A 121 23.01 10.22 -16.09
CA SER A 121 23.70 10.98 -15.03
C SER A 121 22.75 11.27 -13.86
N LEU A 122 21.52 11.74 -14.13
CA LEU A 122 20.51 12.02 -13.11
C LEU A 122 19.92 10.78 -12.40
N MET A 123 20.02 9.58 -12.98
CA MET A 123 19.53 8.32 -12.38
C MET A 123 20.59 7.54 -11.62
N SER A 124 21.83 7.60 -12.09
CA SER A 124 22.94 6.73 -11.67
C SER A 124 24.03 7.48 -10.91
N GLY A 125 24.12 8.81 -11.04
CA GLY A 125 25.21 9.63 -10.49
C GLY A 125 26.54 9.52 -11.25
N GLU A 126 26.62 8.68 -12.29
CA GLU A 126 27.85 8.39 -13.03
C GLU A 126 27.70 8.62 -14.55
N GLU A 127 28.70 9.24 -15.17
CA GLU A 127 28.79 9.49 -16.62
C GLU A 127 29.32 8.26 -17.39
N ILE A 128 28.63 7.12 -17.30
CA ILE A 128 28.98 5.93 -18.09
C ILE A 128 28.28 5.98 -19.47
N PRO A 129 28.97 5.67 -20.59
CA PRO A 129 28.32 5.56 -21.90
C PRO A 129 27.36 4.36 -21.95
N ILE A 130 26.07 4.62 -22.20
CA ILE A 130 25.10 3.56 -22.47
C ILE A 130 25.36 2.96 -23.85
N SER A 131 25.59 1.65 -23.92
CA SER A 131 25.34 0.87 -25.14
C SER A 131 23.85 0.52 -25.19
N PRO A 132 23.08 0.90 -26.24
CA PRO A 132 21.64 0.69 -26.28
C PRO A 132 21.28 -0.76 -26.61
N THR A 133 21.45 -1.67 -25.63
CA THR A 133 20.94 -3.04 -25.74
C THR A 133 19.44 -3.07 -25.43
N ILE A 134 18.65 -3.70 -26.30
CA ILE A 134 17.22 -3.93 -26.10
C ILE A 134 17.06 -5.22 -25.27
N ASP A 135 17.53 -5.16 -24.02
CA ASP A 135 17.60 -6.33 -23.13
C ASP A 135 16.28 -6.59 -22.39
N PRO A 136 16.01 -7.87 -22.02
CA PRO A 136 14.70 -8.28 -21.50
C PRO A 136 14.40 -7.71 -20.10
N PRO A 137 13.11 -7.62 -19.70
CA PRO A 137 12.67 -6.90 -18.51
C PRO A 137 12.98 -7.66 -17.21
N SER A 138 14.18 -7.41 -16.68
CA SER A 138 14.55 -7.62 -15.27
C SER A 138 14.20 -6.39 -14.45
N PHE A 139 13.58 -6.59 -13.28
CA PHE A 139 13.18 -5.52 -12.35
C PHE A 139 14.37 -4.88 -11.58
N SER A 140 15.62 -5.11 -12.01
CA SER A 140 16.81 -4.46 -11.46
C SER A 140 17.21 -3.16 -12.20
N ASN A 141 16.67 -2.90 -13.39
CA ASN A 141 17.01 -1.70 -14.16
C ASN A 141 16.07 -0.55 -13.77
N LYS A 142 16.61 0.60 -13.36
CA LYS A 142 15.83 1.82 -13.11
C LYS A 142 15.48 2.59 -14.40
N PHE A 143 16.06 2.22 -15.53
CA PHE A 143 15.93 2.90 -16.81
C PHE A 143 15.47 1.92 -17.90
N HIS A 144 14.46 2.32 -18.66
CA HIS A 144 13.77 1.45 -19.61
C HIS A 144 13.61 2.09 -20.99
N PHE A 145 13.90 1.32 -22.03
CA PHE A 145 13.69 1.71 -23.42
C PHE A 145 12.43 1.05 -23.98
N ILE A 146 11.49 1.85 -24.50
CA ILE A 146 10.40 1.36 -25.34
C ILE A 146 10.74 1.61 -26.82
N PRO A 147 10.53 0.64 -27.73
CA PRO A 147 10.74 0.83 -29.16
C PRO A 147 10.06 2.10 -29.71
N ALA A 148 10.78 2.87 -30.53
CA ALA A 148 10.31 4.15 -31.09
C ALA A 148 8.98 4.08 -31.89
N LYS A 149 8.57 2.88 -32.31
CA LYS A 149 7.26 2.64 -32.93
C LYS A 149 6.07 2.88 -31.99
N GLU A 150 6.24 2.65 -30.69
CA GLU A 150 5.16 2.83 -29.70
C GLU A 150 4.98 4.30 -29.33
N PHE A 151 6.08 5.09 -29.34
CA PHE A 151 6.08 6.55 -29.20
C PHE A 151 5.49 7.32 -30.40
N ARG A 152 5.00 6.62 -31.44
CA ARG A 152 4.35 7.27 -32.59
C ARG A 152 3.06 7.94 -32.14
N PHE A 153 2.91 9.22 -32.48
CA PHE A 153 1.75 10.04 -32.11
C PHE A 153 0.39 9.35 -32.36
N THR A 154 0.22 8.62 -33.46
CA THR A 154 -1.02 7.88 -33.75
C THR A 154 -1.27 6.72 -32.78
N THR A 155 -0.24 5.94 -32.46
CA THR A 155 -0.29 4.85 -31.47
C THR A 155 -0.58 5.40 -30.08
N CYS A 156 0.17 6.44 -29.67
CA CYS A 156 0.01 7.09 -28.38
C CYS A 156 -1.37 7.74 -28.24
N LYS A 157 -1.84 8.49 -29.24
CA LYS A 157 -3.16 9.14 -29.22
C LYS A 157 -4.28 8.12 -28.97
N ARG A 158 -4.21 6.93 -29.60
CA ARG A 158 -5.16 5.86 -29.33
C ARG A 158 -5.06 5.37 -27.88
N ALA A 159 -3.86 5.07 -27.39
CA ALA A 159 -3.65 4.60 -26.02
C ALA A 159 -4.13 5.61 -24.96
N VAL A 160 -3.99 6.92 -25.20
CA VAL A 160 -4.51 7.97 -24.32
C VAL A 160 -6.04 8.06 -24.40
N LEU A 161 -6.64 7.94 -25.58
CA LEU A 161 -8.10 7.92 -25.74
C LEU A 161 -8.77 6.68 -25.12
N GLU A 162 -8.05 5.55 -25.07
CA GLU A 162 -8.49 4.31 -24.41
C GLU A 162 -8.39 4.33 -22.87
N LEU A 163 -7.88 5.43 -22.26
CA LEU A 163 -7.88 5.63 -20.81
C LEU A 163 -9.30 5.49 -20.24
N LYS A 164 -9.40 4.95 -19.02
CA LYS A 164 -10.61 4.93 -18.20
C LYS A 164 -10.39 5.77 -16.96
N LEU A 165 -11.17 6.84 -16.81
CA LEU A 165 -11.10 7.75 -15.66
C LEU A 165 -12.38 7.60 -14.81
N PRO A 166 -12.29 7.60 -13.47
CA PRO A 166 -13.46 7.63 -12.58
C PRO A 166 -14.39 8.84 -12.78
N SER A 167 -13.89 9.91 -13.40
CA SER A 167 -14.66 11.13 -13.70
C SER A 167 -15.47 11.05 -15.01
N GLU A 168 -15.50 9.89 -15.69
CA GLU A 168 -16.33 9.68 -16.87
C GLU A 168 -17.84 9.70 -16.53
N PRO A 169 -18.71 10.21 -17.42
CA PRO A 169 -20.16 10.19 -17.18
C PRO A 169 -20.72 8.77 -17.10
N GLU A 170 -21.63 8.53 -16.15
CA GLU A 170 -22.34 7.25 -16.06
C GLU A 170 -23.11 6.97 -17.38
N HIS A 171 -22.91 5.77 -17.94
CA HIS A 171 -23.46 5.34 -19.24
C HIS A 171 -22.98 6.09 -20.50
N ALA A 172 -21.83 6.78 -20.45
CA ALA A 172 -21.18 7.41 -21.60
C ALA A 172 -20.92 6.45 -22.78
N THR A 173 -21.14 6.91 -24.02
CA THR A 173 -20.70 6.18 -25.22
C THR A 173 -19.17 6.28 -25.38
N GLU A 174 -18.57 5.43 -26.23
CA GLU A 174 -17.13 5.52 -26.53
C GLU A 174 -16.73 6.90 -27.07
N ALA A 175 -17.60 7.56 -27.84
CA ALA A 175 -17.40 8.92 -28.33
C ALA A 175 -17.41 9.96 -27.19
N ASP A 176 -18.31 9.82 -26.22
CA ASP A 176 -18.39 10.72 -25.06
C ASP A 176 -17.16 10.57 -24.15
N ARG A 177 -16.69 9.33 -23.95
CA ARG A 177 -15.44 9.04 -23.23
C ARG A 177 -14.23 9.67 -23.92
N HIS A 178 -14.14 9.57 -25.25
CA HIS A 178 -13.12 10.26 -26.03
C HIS A 178 -13.20 11.79 -25.86
N ASN A 179 -14.40 12.38 -25.91
CA ASN A 179 -14.60 13.82 -25.70
C ASN A 179 -14.19 14.26 -24.29
N HIS A 180 -14.46 13.45 -23.27
CA HIS A 180 -14.02 13.68 -21.89
C HIS A 180 -12.49 13.74 -21.79
N VAL A 181 -11.78 12.73 -22.32
CA VAL A 181 -10.31 12.71 -22.34
C VAL A 181 -9.74 13.90 -23.14
N LEU A 182 -10.39 14.28 -24.26
CA LEU A 182 -10.01 15.46 -25.06
C LEU A 182 -10.18 16.80 -24.32
N SER A 183 -11.06 16.87 -23.31
CA SER A 183 -11.22 18.06 -22.47
C SER A 183 -10.09 18.21 -21.43
N ILE A 184 -9.43 17.10 -21.06
CA ILE A 184 -8.40 17.04 -20.03
C ILE A 184 -6.99 17.11 -20.66
N ILE A 185 -6.73 16.37 -21.74
CA ILE A 185 -5.42 16.31 -22.40
C ILE A 185 -5.49 17.01 -23.76
N ASN A 186 -4.68 18.07 -23.92
CA ASN A 186 -4.51 18.75 -25.21
C ASN A 186 -3.78 17.85 -26.23
N MET A 187 -4.54 17.15 -27.07
CA MET A 187 -3.98 16.25 -28.10
C MET A 187 -3.17 16.96 -29.20
N ASN A 188 -3.14 18.30 -29.25
CA ASN A 188 -2.29 19.04 -30.18
C ASN A 188 -0.82 19.10 -29.69
N ALA A 189 -0.59 18.85 -28.39
CA ALA A 189 0.74 18.75 -27.78
C ALA A 189 1.36 17.39 -28.13
N ALA A 190 1.95 17.30 -29.33
CA ALA A 190 2.41 16.03 -29.88
C ALA A 190 3.58 15.39 -29.10
N VAL A 191 4.38 16.18 -28.37
CA VAL A 191 5.48 15.64 -27.54
C VAL A 191 4.91 15.03 -26.25
N LEU A 192 3.98 15.73 -25.59
CA LEU A 192 3.21 15.23 -24.44
C LEU A 192 2.45 13.95 -24.76
N VAL A 193 1.66 13.92 -25.84
CA VAL A 193 0.89 12.72 -26.21
C VAL A 193 1.81 11.51 -26.38
N SER A 194 2.99 11.69 -26.98
CA SER A 194 4.01 10.65 -27.08
C SER A 194 4.57 10.21 -25.72
N ALA A 195 4.83 11.13 -24.78
CA ALA A 195 5.27 10.80 -23.43
C ALA A 195 4.19 10.02 -22.65
N VAL A 196 2.92 10.45 -22.69
CA VAL A 196 1.81 9.75 -22.02
C VAL A 196 1.60 8.36 -22.61
N GLY A 197 1.51 8.24 -23.95
CA GLY A 197 1.32 6.94 -24.59
C GLY A 197 2.47 5.96 -24.34
N GLY A 198 3.72 6.46 -24.26
CA GLY A 198 4.87 5.67 -23.84
C GLY A 198 4.75 5.17 -22.40
N LEU A 199 4.34 6.03 -21.46
CA LEU A 199 4.11 5.64 -20.07
C LEU A 199 3.00 4.59 -19.95
N LEU A 200 1.86 4.79 -20.61
CA LEU A 200 0.74 3.84 -20.56
C LEU A 200 1.13 2.48 -21.13
N TYR A 201 1.89 2.45 -22.23
CA TYR A 201 2.45 1.21 -22.78
C TYR A 201 3.39 0.51 -21.77
N PHE A 202 4.23 1.27 -21.06
CA PHE A 202 5.08 0.73 -20.01
C PHE A 202 4.25 0.08 -18.90
N LEU A 203 3.34 0.85 -18.29
CA LEU A 203 2.53 0.47 -17.14
C LEU A 203 1.66 -0.75 -17.45
N GLN A 204 1.01 -0.79 -18.63
CA GLN A 204 0.24 -1.96 -19.08
C GLN A 204 1.10 -3.23 -19.15
N ARG A 205 2.37 -3.13 -19.55
CA ARG A 205 3.26 -4.29 -19.74
C ARG A 205 4.03 -4.67 -18.47
N SER A 206 4.31 -3.73 -17.57
CA SER A 206 4.99 -4.00 -16.30
C SER A 206 4.02 -4.47 -15.22
N LEU A 207 2.86 -3.83 -15.07
CA LEU A 207 1.89 -4.13 -14.01
C LEU A 207 0.99 -5.33 -14.32
N ALA A 208 0.78 -5.69 -15.60
CA ALA A 208 0.10 -6.95 -15.97
C ALA A 208 0.87 -8.22 -15.55
N ARG A 209 2.12 -8.10 -15.06
CA ARG A 209 2.87 -9.22 -14.46
C ARG A 209 2.56 -9.43 -12.97
N LEU A 210 1.85 -8.50 -12.34
CA LEU A 210 1.58 -8.48 -10.89
C LEU A 210 0.10 -8.69 -10.54
N SER A 211 -0.84 -8.51 -11.48
CA SER A 211 -2.26 -8.80 -11.27
C SER A 211 -2.68 -10.10 -11.98
N ILE A 212 -3.39 -10.96 -11.25
CA ILE A 212 -4.01 -12.18 -11.78
C ILE A 212 -5.15 -11.85 -12.77
N THR A 213 -5.66 -10.62 -12.72
CA THR A 213 -6.67 -10.09 -13.62
C THR A 213 -6.05 -9.09 -14.59
N ASN A 214 -6.40 -9.17 -15.90
CA ASN A 214 -5.99 -8.21 -16.94
C ASN A 214 -6.69 -6.83 -16.79
N LEU A 215 -6.72 -6.27 -15.58
CA LEU A 215 -7.27 -4.96 -15.31
C LEU A 215 -6.31 -3.88 -15.83
N GLN A 216 -6.86 -2.89 -16.53
CA GLN A 216 -6.12 -1.71 -16.93
C GLN A 216 -5.59 -1.01 -15.68
N THR A 217 -4.38 -0.47 -15.77
CA THR A 217 -3.72 0.24 -14.69
C THR A 217 -4.58 1.44 -14.28
N PRO A 218 -5.10 1.50 -13.04
CA PRO A 218 -6.07 2.51 -12.66
C PRO A 218 -5.40 3.89 -12.67
N VAL A 219 -5.95 4.82 -13.45
CA VAL A 219 -5.61 6.24 -13.41
C VAL A 219 -6.83 6.94 -12.81
N LEU A 220 -6.73 7.41 -11.57
CA LEU A 220 -7.85 8.01 -10.86
C LEU A 220 -8.07 9.48 -11.25
N SER A 221 -6.99 10.20 -11.49
CA SER A 221 -7.00 11.60 -11.89
C SER A 221 -5.81 11.93 -12.78
N ILE A 222 -5.91 13.07 -13.46
CA ILE A 222 -4.86 13.62 -14.30
C ILE A 222 -4.61 15.06 -13.82
N HIS A 223 -3.37 15.35 -13.44
CA HIS A 223 -2.94 16.65 -12.95
C HIS A 223 -1.92 17.27 -13.90
N THR A 224 -1.85 18.61 -13.95
CA THR A 224 -0.82 19.32 -14.70
C THR A 224 0.38 19.58 -13.79
N LEU A 225 1.55 19.07 -14.18
CA LEU A 225 2.81 19.36 -13.51
C LEU A 225 3.31 20.74 -13.97
N SER A 226 3.21 21.73 -13.08
CA SER A 226 3.58 23.12 -13.36
C SER A 226 4.82 23.55 -12.59
N LEU A 227 5.88 23.84 -13.32
CA LEU A 227 7.16 24.31 -12.76
C LEU A 227 7.19 25.83 -12.48
N LYS A 228 6.11 26.56 -12.80
CA LYS A 228 6.10 28.04 -12.83
C LYS A 228 6.07 28.72 -11.46
N ASN A 229 5.36 28.12 -10.50
CA ASN A 229 5.12 28.72 -9.17
C ASN A 229 6.03 28.12 -8.09
N LEU A 230 7.24 27.65 -8.46
CA LEU A 230 8.19 27.04 -7.54
C LEU A 230 9.46 27.89 -7.44
N VAL A 231 10.08 27.90 -6.25
CA VAL A 231 11.43 28.45 -6.06
C VAL A 231 12.40 27.49 -6.71
N TRP A 232 13.25 27.98 -7.61
CA TRP A 232 14.34 27.19 -8.17
C TRP A 232 15.45 27.07 -7.11
N ILE A 233 15.77 25.84 -6.76
CA ILE A 233 16.82 25.48 -5.80
C ILE A 233 17.55 24.29 -6.41
N ASP A 234 18.87 24.37 -6.49
CA ASP A 234 19.74 23.28 -6.93
C ASP A 234 20.05 22.29 -5.78
N GLU A 235 20.62 21.13 -6.12
CA GLU A 235 20.94 20.09 -5.14
C GLU A 235 22.05 20.49 -4.16
N GLU A 236 23.05 21.27 -4.61
CA GLU A 236 24.13 21.79 -3.74
C GLU A 236 23.57 22.76 -2.70
N THR A 237 22.63 23.63 -3.09
CA THR A 237 21.92 24.53 -2.18
C THR A 237 21.04 23.75 -1.18
N LEU A 238 20.30 22.73 -1.61
CA LEU A 238 19.54 21.88 -0.68
C LEU A 238 20.44 21.16 0.35
N HIS A 239 21.63 20.73 -0.07
CA HIS A 239 22.63 20.11 0.78
C HIS A 239 23.29 21.12 1.74
N GLY A 240 23.69 22.28 1.23
CA GLY A 240 24.31 23.36 2.00
C GLY A 240 23.39 24.00 3.04
N LEU A 241 22.09 24.08 2.74
CA LEU A 241 21.04 24.47 3.70
C LEU A 241 20.62 23.32 4.64
N GLN A 242 21.18 22.12 4.47
CA GLN A 242 20.85 20.91 5.24
C GLN A 242 19.33 20.63 5.30
N ILE A 243 18.62 20.83 4.19
CA ILE A 243 17.17 20.59 4.13
C ILE A 243 16.86 19.10 4.40
N PHE A 244 17.70 18.22 3.83
CA PHE A 244 17.68 16.78 4.07
C PHE A 244 19.09 16.26 4.35
N ALA A 245 19.19 15.26 5.23
CA ALA A 245 20.44 14.60 5.59
C ALA A 245 20.23 13.07 5.64
N PRO A 246 20.14 12.37 4.50
CA PRO A 246 19.97 10.92 4.49
C PRO A 246 21.24 10.21 4.98
N ILE A 247 21.22 9.70 6.21
CA ILE A 247 22.30 8.89 6.80
C ILE A 247 22.12 7.44 6.35
N ALA A 248 23.05 6.95 5.53
CA ALA A 248 23.15 5.54 5.19
C ALA A 248 23.45 4.68 6.43
N HIS A 249 22.80 3.52 6.55
CA HIS A 249 23.02 2.61 7.67
C HIS A 249 24.49 2.12 7.73
N PRO A 250 25.17 2.02 8.89
CA PRO A 250 26.61 1.71 8.95
C PRO A 250 27.00 0.32 8.43
N SER A 251 26.06 -0.62 8.33
CA SER A 251 26.25 -1.89 7.63
C SER A 251 25.75 -1.80 6.18
N SER A 252 26.65 -2.04 5.22
CA SER A 252 26.40 -2.06 3.77
C SER A 252 25.38 -3.12 3.33
N TYR A 253 25.24 -4.22 4.07
CA TYR A 253 24.17 -5.22 3.85
C TYR A 253 22.75 -4.65 4.05
N LYS A 254 22.61 -3.47 4.65
CA LYS A 254 21.34 -2.73 4.74
C LYS A 254 21.32 -1.47 3.87
N TRP A 255 22.19 -1.34 2.87
CA TRP A 255 22.09 -0.27 1.87
C TRP A 255 21.09 -0.63 0.76
N PHE A 256 19.81 -0.72 1.13
CA PHE A 256 18.70 -0.80 0.19
C PHE A 256 17.91 0.52 0.16
N PRO A 257 17.21 0.86 -0.94
CA PRO A 257 16.39 2.06 -1.02
C PRO A 257 15.38 2.15 0.14
N GLY A 258 15.38 3.27 0.87
CA GLY A 258 14.54 3.47 2.06
C GLY A 258 15.18 3.05 3.40
N ALA A 259 16.39 2.47 3.41
CA ALA A 259 17.11 2.13 4.64
C ALA A 259 17.94 3.27 5.25
N SER A 260 18.06 4.41 4.56
CA SER A 260 18.68 5.62 5.10
C SER A 260 17.76 6.27 6.13
N LYS A 261 18.28 6.48 7.35
CA LYS A 261 17.58 7.28 8.36
C LYS A 261 17.83 8.75 8.08
N GLU A 262 16.86 9.59 8.37
CA GLU A 262 17.11 11.03 8.38
C GLU A 262 18.05 11.38 9.56
N GLY A 263 19.10 12.13 9.28
CA GLY A 263 20.02 12.71 10.24
C GLY A 263 19.51 14.05 10.79
N LEU A 264 20.43 14.89 11.24
CA LEU A 264 20.12 16.27 11.62
C LEU A 264 19.90 17.10 10.35
N SER A 265 18.68 17.54 10.10
CA SER A 265 18.27 18.35 8.96
C SER A 265 17.11 19.28 9.31
N VAL A 266 16.80 20.25 8.45
CA VAL A 266 15.60 21.08 8.58
C VAL A 266 14.34 20.21 8.53
N PHE A 267 14.32 19.16 7.68
CA PHE A 267 13.22 18.19 7.67
C PHE A 267 13.10 17.43 9.00
N SER A 268 14.18 16.94 9.61
CA SER A 268 14.08 16.24 10.90
C SER A 268 13.68 17.16 12.06
N LEU A 269 13.97 18.46 11.97
CA LEU A 269 13.59 19.48 12.96
C LEU A 269 12.08 19.79 12.90
N LEU A 270 11.52 19.88 11.69
CA LEU A 270 10.13 20.29 11.45
C LEU A 270 9.14 19.11 11.38
N ASN A 271 9.60 17.92 10.98
CA ASN A 271 8.73 16.76 10.76
C ASN A 271 8.24 16.16 12.08
N ARG A 272 7.08 16.65 12.52
CA ARG A 272 6.30 16.16 13.66
C ARG A 272 4.90 15.66 13.23
N CYS A 273 4.79 15.25 11.98
CA CYS A 273 3.54 14.77 11.39
C CYS A 273 3.06 13.48 12.09
N HIS A 274 1.76 13.36 12.27
CA HIS A 274 1.09 12.22 12.92
C HIS A 274 0.91 11.04 11.96
N SER A 275 0.92 11.31 10.66
CA SER A 275 0.75 10.34 9.58
C SER A 275 2.00 10.25 8.69
N THR A 276 2.22 9.08 8.08
CA THR A 276 3.27 8.88 7.07
C THR A 276 3.02 9.74 5.82
N ALA A 277 1.75 9.96 5.46
CA ALA A 277 1.35 10.83 4.36
C ALA A 277 1.72 12.31 4.64
N GLY A 278 1.47 12.82 5.84
CA GLY A 278 1.86 14.18 6.23
C GLY A 278 3.38 14.38 6.26
N ALA A 279 4.15 13.38 6.72
CA ALA A 279 5.60 13.42 6.67
C ALA A 279 6.14 13.45 5.21
N LYS A 280 5.51 12.70 4.30
CA LYS A 280 5.82 12.78 2.85
C LYS A 280 5.45 14.13 2.27
N TYR A 281 4.27 14.65 2.58
CA TYR A 281 3.83 15.98 2.14
C TYR A 281 4.83 17.05 2.56
N MET A 282 5.29 17.03 3.82
CA MET A 282 6.32 17.95 4.29
C MET A 282 7.64 17.81 3.52
N ARG A 283 8.08 16.58 3.21
CA ARG A 283 9.29 16.35 2.40
C ARG A 283 9.14 16.94 1.00
N VAL A 284 7.98 16.78 0.36
CA VAL A 284 7.68 17.42 -0.94
C VAL A 284 7.70 18.94 -0.82
N MET A 285 6.99 19.49 0.18
CA MET A 285 6.88 20.94 0.41
C MET A 285 8.24 21.61 0.67
N LEU A 286 9.14 20.98 1.43
CA LEU A 286 10.49 21.48 1.66
C LEU A 286 11.43 21.28 0.45
N SER A 287 11.19 20.26 -0.38
CA SER A 287 11.90 20.07 -1.65
C SER A 287 11.43 21.06 -2.73
N GLN A 288 10.20 21.55 -2.62
CA GLN A 288 9.51 22.35 -3.64
C GLN A 288 8.80 23.58 -3.03
N PRO A 289 9.53 24.58 -2.50
CA PRO A 289 8.89 25.77 -1.93
C PRO A 289 8.09 26.52 -2.98
N THR A 290 6.83 26.83 -2.67
CA THR A 290 5.93 27.54 -3.58
C THR A 290 6.18 29.06 -3.55
N ARG A 291 6.01 29.69 -4.71
CA ARG A 291 5.96 31.15 -4.93
C ARG A 291 4.52 31.65 -5.04
N ASP A 292 3.55 30.76 -4.94
CA ASP A 292 2.15 31.07 -5.05
C ASP A 292 1.66 31.76 -3.76
N MET A 293 1.38 33.06 -3.86
CA MET A 293 1.00 33.89 -2.72
C MET A 293 -0.29 33.43 -2.07
N ASP A 294 -1.24 32.89 -2.84
CA ASP A 294 -2.55 32.51 -2.33
C ASP A 294 -2.41 31.21 -1.50
N VAL A 295 -1.64 30.23 -2.01
CA VAL A 295 -1.26 29.03 -1.25
C VAL A 295 -0.49 29.37 0.03
N LEU A 296 0.46 30.30 -0.01
CA LEU A 296 1.21 30.72 1.18
C LEU A 296 0.30 31.38 2.23
N ASN A 297 -0.63 32.24 1.80
CA ASN A 297 -1.58 32.91 2.69
C ASN A 297 -2.55 31.92 3.34
N ILE A 298 -3.07 30.94 2.60
CA ILE A 298 -3.94 29.87 3.13
C ILE A 298 -3.19 29.05 4.19
N ARG A 299 -1.93 28.66 3.93
CA ARG A 299 -1.10 27.92 4.90
C ARG A 299 -0.83 28.74 6.17
N HIS A 300 -0.53 30.03 6.04
CA HIS A 300 -0.39 30.92 7.20
C HIS A 300 -1.71 31.05 7.98
N GLN A 301 -2.87 31.10 7.31
CA GLN A 301 -4.18 31.16 7.98
C GLN A 301 -4.41 29.92 8.86
N VAL A 302 -4.13 28.72 8.35
CA VAL A 302 -4.22 27.46 9.12
C VAL A 302 -3.30 27.50 10.33
N ILE A 303 -2.01 27.83 10.15
CA ILE A 303 -1.03 27.86 11.25
C ILE A 303 -1.44 28.90 12.31
N MET A 304 -1.84 30.10 11.89
CA MET A 304 -2.29 31.16 12.80
C MET A 304 -3.61 30.85 13.50
N PHE A 305 -4.48 30.01 12.92
CA PHE A 305 -5.65 29.47 13.62
C PHE A 305 -5.23 28.44 14.67
N CYS A 306 -4.36 27.49 14.33
CA CYS A 306 -3.91 26.40 15.20
C CYS A 306 -2.97 26.86 16.33
N LEU A 307 -2.30 28.02 16.18
CA LEU A 307 -1.50 28.64 17.24
C LEU A 307 -2.35 29.28 18.36
N LYS A 308 -3.63 29.58 18.14
CA LYS A 308 -4.50 30.22 19.16
C LYS A 308 -4.77 29.26 20.32
N PRO A 309 -4.54 29.63 21.59
CA PRO A 309 -4.82 28.78 22.75
C PRO A 309 -6.29 28.33 22.85
N THR A 310 -7.23 29.14 22.37
CA THR A 310 -8.66 28.80 22.30
C THR A 310 -8.96 27.58 21.44
N ASN A 311 -8.07 27.26 20.50
CA ASN A 311 -8.26 26.24 19.48
C ASN A 311 -7.46 24.95 19.77
N GLU A 312 -6.78 24.87 20.92
CA GLU A 312 -5.93 23.74 21.28
C GLU A 312 -6.68 22.40 21.31
N GLN A 313 -7.94 22.40 21.78
CA GLN A 313 -8.79 21.19 21.75
C GLN A 313 -9.08 20.74 20.31
N VAL A 314 -9.34 21.68 19.40
CA VAL A 314 -9.59 21.40 17.97
C VAL A 314 -8.35 20.78 17.33
N VAL A 315 -7.18 21.39 17.55
CA VAL A 315 -5.88 20.87 17.06
C VAL A 315 -5.62 19.46 17.58
N LYS A 316 -5.91 19.20 18.86
CA LYS A 316 -5.76 17.87 19.44
C LYS A 316 -6.72 16.86 18.81
N SER A 317 -8.01 17.18 18.67
CA SER A 317 -8.99 16.27 18.04
C SER A 317 -8.66 15.95 16.58
N LEU A 318 -8.10 16.91 15.84
CA LEU A 318 -7.55 16.68 14.50
C LEU A 318 -6.37 15.69 14.56
N ALA A 319 -5.35 15.98 15.38
CA ALA A 319 -4.17 15.13 15.52
C ALA A 319 -4.52 13.69 15.95
N ASP A 320 -5.36 13.52 16.97
CA ASP A 320 -5.82 12.22 17.48
C ASP A 320 -6.53 11.39 16.38
N SER A 321 -7.23 12.04 15.44
CA SER A 321 -7.88 11.37 14.30
C SER A 321 -6.91 11.07 13.15
N ILE A 322 -5.99 12.00 12.85
CA ILE A 322 -5.05 11.91 11.72
C ILE A 322 -4.09 10.72 11.85
N VAL A 323 -3.67 10.35 13.06
CA VAL A 323 -2.84 9.14 13.33
C VAL A 323 -3.43 7.88 12.68
N HIS A 324 -4.76 7.80 12.56
CA HIS A 324 -5.48 6.65 12.02
C HIS A 324 -5.79 6.73 10.52
N VAL A 325 -5.39 7.82 9.84
CA VAL A 325 -5.57 7.99 8.39
C VAL A 325 -4.37 7.38 7.65
N LYS A 326 -4.61 6.27 6.94
CA LYS A 326 -3.59 5.53 6.18
C LYS A 326 -3.71 5.77 4.67
N THR A 327 -2.68 5.38 3.91
CA THR A 327 -2.70 5.44 2.45
C THR A 327 -3.78 4.51 1.85
N VAL A 328 -4.89 5.11 1.44
CA VAL A 328 -6.09 4.46 0.89
C VAL A 328 -5.77 3.52 -0.28
N MET A 329 -4.97 3.97 -1.23
CA MET A 329 -4.77 3.33 -2.54
C MET A 329 -3.88 2.08 -2.51
N LYS A 330 -2.88 2.05 -1.63
CA LYS A 330 -2.08 0.83 -1.36
C LYS A 330 -2.97 -0.30 -0.83
N ILE A 331 -3.93 0.03 0.03
CA ILE A 331 -4.90 -0.94 0.54
C ILE A 331 -5.91 -1.33 -0.54
N LEU A 332 -6.47 -0.36 -1.27
CA LEU A 332 -7.44 -0.63 -2.35
C LEU A 332 -6.88 -1.55 -3.43
N THR A 333 -5.61 -1.39 -3.79
CA THR A 333 -4.93 -2.28 -4.76
C THR A 333 -4.91 -3.73 -4.26
N ARG A 334 -4.60 -3.95 -2.98
CA ARG A 334 -4.66 -5.29 -2.37
C ARG A 334 -6.09 -5.84 -2.26
N MET A 335 -7.07 -4.99 -1.96
CA MET A 335 -8.50 -5.40 -1.96
C MET A 335 -8.95 -5.83 -3.35
N THR A 336 -8.56 -5.08 -4.38
CA THR A 336 -8.84 -5.36 -5.81
C THR A 336 -8.30 -6.71 -6.24
N ASN A 337 -7.08 -7.05 -5.81
CA ASN A 337 -6.43 -8.33 -6.11
C ASN A 337 -6.85 -9.48 -5.17
N ALA A 338 -7.86 -9.29 -4.30
CA ALA A 338 -8.27 -10.24 -3.26
C ALA A 338 -7.14 -10.68 -2.28
N GLN A 339 -6.16 -9.80 -2.08
CA GLN A 339 -4.96 -10.02 -1.24
C GLN A 339 -4.96 -9.20 0.08
N ALA A 340 -5.99 -8.38 0.33
CA ALA A 340 -6.07 -7.59 1.56
C ALA A 340 -6.43 -8.44 2.77
N SER A 341 -5.61 -8.37 3.83
CA SER A 341 -5.88 -9.06 5.11
C SER A 341 -7.01 -8.41 5.89
N VAL A 342 -7.53 -9.12 6.91
CA VAL A 342 -8.54 -8.59 7.84
C VAL A 342 -8.08 -7.27 8.48
N ALA A 343 -6.81 -7.18 8.87
CA ALA A 343 -6.21 -5.97 9.43
C ALA A 343 -6.23 -4.81 8.43
N GLN A 344 -5.93 -5.07 7.15
CA GLN A 344 -5.95 -4.04 6.11
C GLN A 344 -7.37 -3.54 5.80
N TRP A 345 -8.37 -4.44 5.81
CA TRP A 345 -9.78 -4.04 5.73
C TRP A 345 -10.21 -3.18 6.93
N LYS A 346 -9.79 -3.52 8.14
CA LYS A 346 -10.06 -2.73 9.36
C LYS A 346 -9.35 -1.38 9.34
N ALA A 347 -8.10 -1.32 8.85
CA ALA A 347 -7.34 -0.09 8.68
C ALA A 347 -7.97 0.85 7.64
N PHE A 348 -8.51 0.32 6.53
CA PHE A 348 -9.24 1.08 5.52
C PHE A 348 -10.56 1.64 6.07
N TYR A 349 -11.33 0.84 6.81
CA TYR A 349 -12.53 1.31 7.50
C TYR A 349 -12.21 2.43 8.51
N ASN A 350 -11.19 2.23 9.34
CA ASN A 350 -10.71 3.25 10.29
C ASN A 350 -10.23 4.52 9.56
N THR A 351 -9.58 4.39 8.40
CA THR A 351 -9.15 5.54 7.59
C THR A 351 -10.34 6.36 7.12
N ILE A 352 -11.40 5.72 6.59
CA ILE A 352 -12.63 6.43 6.19
C ILE A 352 -13.27 7.12 7.40
N TYR A 353 -13.45 6.39 8.50
CA TYR A 353 -14.08 6.91 9.72
C TYR A 353 -13.34 8.14 10.26
N ASN A 354 -12.02 8.07 10.41
CA ASN A 354 -11.23 9.18 10.92
C ASN A 354 -11.09 10.34 9.91
N ALA A 355 -11.06 10.06 8.60
CA ALA A 355 -11.10 11.11 7.59
C ALA A 355 -12.42 11.90 7.63
N VAL A 356 -13.55 11.23 7.84
CA VAL A 356 -14.85 11.89 8.08
C VAL A 356 -14.83 12.71 9.37
N LEU A 357 -14.27 12.19 10.47
CA LEU A 357 -14.13 12.97 11.72
C LEU A 357 -13.31 14.26 11.52
N VAL A 358 -12.16 14.17 10.85
CA VAL A 358 -11.34 15.34 10.50
C VAL A 358 -12.13 16.34 9.65
N GLY A 359 -12.88 15.84 8.66
CA GLY A 359 -13.73 16.67 7.81
C GLY A 359 -14.82 17.41 8.58
N GLU A 360 -15.55 16.74 9.48
CA GLU A 360 -16.60 17.39 10.29
C GLU A 360 -16.02 18.43 11.26
N VAL A 361 -14.83 18.18 11.83
CA VAL A 361 -14.12 19.18 12.66
C VAL A 361 -13.71 20.39 11.83
N CYS A 362 -13.20 20.19 10.62
CA CYS A 362 -12.87 21.29 9.69
C CYS A 362 -14.14 22.07 9.30
N LYS A 363 -15.24 21.38 8.98
CA LYS A 363 -16.54 21.95 8.61
C LYS A 363 -17.15 22.83 9.72
N ALA A 364 -16.94 22.49 11.00
CA ALA A 364 -17.34 23.34 12.12
C ALA A 364 -16.61 24.70 12.14
N HIS A 365 -15.40 24.77 11.56
CA HIS A 365 -14.52 25.95 11.52
C HIS A 365 -14.29 26.50 10.11
N SER A 366 -15.10 26.10 9.12
CA SER A 366 -14.86 26.45 7.71
C SER A 366 -14.99 27.95 7.39
N LYS A 367 -15.67 28.70 8.26
CA LYS A 367 -15.78 30.16 8.19
C LYS A 367 -14.54 30.89 8.72
N ASP A 368 -13.73 30.23 9.55
CA ASP A 368 -12.54 30.82 10.16
C ASP A 368 -11.28 30.62 9.28
N VAL A 369 -11.26 29.53 8.50
CA VAL A 369 -10.09 29.06 7.73
C VAL A 369 -10.53 28.54 6.37
N GLU A 370 -10.04 29.13 5.28
CA GLU A 370 -10.42 28.75 3.91
C GLU A 370 -10.07 27.29 3.59
N PHE A 371 -8.90 26.83 4.04
CA PHE A 371 -8.48 25.44 3.88
C PHE A 371 -9.43 24.43 4.53
N PHE A 372 -10.08 24.80 5.63
CA PHE A 372 -11.04 23.93 6.29
C PHE A 372 -12.36 23.82 5.52
N GLN A 373 -12.74 24.86 4.75
CA GLN A 373 -13.82 24.77 3.77
C GLN A 373 -13.46 23.80 2.64
N GLN A 374 -12.23 23.86 2.11
CA GLN A 374 -11.77 22.92 1.06
C GLN A 374 -11.84 21.45 1.52
N ILE A 375 -11.46 21.16 2.78
CA ILE A 375 -11.61 19.83 3.37
C ILE A 375 -13.09 19.45 3.54
N ALA A 376 -13.93 20.38 4.01
CA ALA A 376 -15.36 20.14 4.20
C ALA A 376 -16.10 19.89 2.88
N ASP A 377 -15.70 20.53 1.79
CA ASP A 377 -16.29 20.37 0.45
C ASP A 377 -16.01 18.98 -0.16
N CYS A 378 -15.01 18.25 0.33
CA CYS A 378 -14.78 16.85 -0.03
C CYS A 378 -15.74 15.87 0.67
N LEU A 379 -16.47 16.28 1.70
CA LEU A 379 -17.45 15.43 2.37
C LEU A 379 -18.71 15.28 1.52
N CYS A 380 -18.95 14.06 1.04
CA CYS A 380 -20.12 13.72 0.25
C CYS A 380 -20.69 12.35 0.63
N ASP A 381 -21.97 12.12 0.31
CA ASP A 381 -22.73 10.92 0.67
C ASP A 381 -22.00 9.61 0.36
N SER A 382 -21.25 9.55 -0.74
CA SER A 382 -20.48 8.35 -1.12
C SER A 382 -19.43 7.92 -0.07
N ILE A 383 -18.80 8.86 0.65
CA ILE A 383 -17.84 8.55 1.72
C ILE A 383 -18.59 7.94 2.93
N TYR A 384 -19.71 8.54 3.34
CA TYR A 384 -20.52 8.02 4.45
C TYR A 384 -21.15 6.66 4.10
N ILE A 385 -21.64 6.49 2.87
CA ILE A 385 -22.21 5.22 2.39
C ILE A 385 -21.12 4.15 2.29
N MET A 386 -19.91 4.44 1.79
CA MET A 386 -18.80 3.48 1.84
C MET A 386 -18.51 3.00 3.26
N SER A 387 -18.41 3.91 4.23
CA SER A 387 -18.21 3.58 5.65
C SER A 387 -19.33 2.69 6.19
N HIS A 388 -20.59 3.07 5.91
CA HIS A 388 -21.78 2.33 6.32
C HIS A 388 -21.81 0.92 5.69
N CYS A 389 -21.59 0.80 4.38
CA CYS A 389 -21.59 -0.47 3.66
C CYS A 389 -20.52 -1.43 4.21
N ILE A 390 -19.30 -0.95 4.50
CA ILE A 390 -18.24 -1.77 5.08
C ILE A 390 -18.65 -2.27 6.48
N ASN A 391 -19.05 -1.38 7.38
CA ASN A 391 -19.43 -1.76 8.74
C ASN A 391 -20.68 -2.65 8.77
N ARG A 392 -21.68 -2.39 7.92
CA ARG A 392 -22.91 -3.19 7.85
C ARG A 392 -22.65 -4.59 7.29
N THR A 393 -21.74 -4.72 6.33
CA THR A 393 -21.46 -5.99 5.64
C THR A 393 -20.46 -6.87 6.39
N MET A 394 -19.41 -6.29 6.98
CA MET A 394 -18.26 -7.05 7.49
C MET A 394 -18.28 -7.22 9.00
N ASP A 395 -17.99 -8.44 9.47
CA ASP A 395 -17.79 -8.75 10.88
C ASP A 395 -16.30 -8.79 11.20
N PHE A 396 -15.74 -7.67 11.65
CA PHE A 396 -14.30 -7.56 11.92
C PHE A 396 -13.84 -8.45 13.09
N ASP A 397 -14.72 -8.75 14.04
CA ASP A 397 -14.36 -9.50 15.24
C ASP A 397 -14.38 -11.00 14.95
N ALA A 398 -15.43 -11.50 14.28
CA ALA A 398 -15.44 -12.87 13.75
C ALA A 398 -14.34 -13.08 12.69
N SER A 399 -14.05 -12.07 11.88
CA SER A 399 -12.96 -12.14 10.88
C SER A 399 -11.58 -12.28 11.52
N ALA A 400 -11.34 -11.59 12.64
CA ALA A 400 -10.07 -11.68 13.37
C ALA A 400 -9.87 -13.10 13.94
N VAL A 401 -10.92 -13.67 14.54
CA VAL A 401 -10.88 -15.05 15.10
C VAL A 401 -10.68 -16.09 14.00
N GLN A 402 -11.40 -15.99 12.88
CA GLN A 402 -11.33 -16.96 11.78
C GLN A 402 -10.17 -16.70 10.79
N LYS A 403 -9.34 -15.66 11.01
CA LYS A 403 -8.25 -15.21 10.13
C LYS A 403 -8.64 -15.03 8.64
N ARG A 404 -9.92 -14.79 8.37
CA ARG A 404 -10.52 -14.64 7.03
C ARG A 404 -11.62 -13.60 7.08
N ILE A 405 -12.06 -13.08 5.93
CA ILE A 405 -13.21 -12.16 5.90
C ILE A 405 -14.51 -12.93 6.18
N VAL A 406 -15.28 -12.46 7.16
CA VAL A 406 -16.59 -12.98 7.56
C VAL A 406 -17.64 -11.89 7.37
N ILE A 407 -18.77 -12.26 6.77
CA ILE A 407 -19.90 -11.37 6.47
C ILE A 407 -20.96 -11.45 7.59
N LYS A 408 -21.49 -10.30 8.00
CA LYS A 408 -22.56 -10.20 9.01
C LYS A 408 -23.86 -10.85 8.54
N SER A 409 -24.65 -11.33 9.48
CA SER A 409 -26.00 -11.84 9.20
C SER A 409 -27.00 -10.74 8.83
N GLY A 410 -28.02 -11.11 8.06
CA GLY A 410 -29.01 -10.20 7.48
C GLY A 410 -28.52 -9.46 6.23
N ILE A 411 -27.49 -9.99 5.55
CA ILE A 411 -26.97 -9.48 4.27
C ILE A 411 -27.42 -10.35 3.09
N SER A 412 -27.65 -11.65 3.31
CA SER A 412 -28.12 -12.59 2.29
C SER A 412 -28.79 -13.79 2.96
N ASP A 413 -30.08 -13.99 2.70
CA ASP A 413 -30.85 -15.10 3.27
C ASP A 413 -30.25 -16.47 2.92
N ASP A 414 -29.73 -16.63 1.69
CA ASP A 414 -29.01 -17.82 1.26
C ASP A 414 -27.76 -18.09 2.13
N LEU A 415 -26.99 -17.05 2.42
CA LEU A 415 -25.79 -17.14 3.26
C LEU A 415 -26.15 -17.49 4.70
N ASP A 416 -27.17 -16.83 5.26
CA ASP A 416 -27.61 -17.06 6.63
C ASP A 416 -28.18 -18.48 6.81
N GLN A 417 -28.95 -19.00 5.84
CA GLN A 417 -29.37 -20.40 5.82
C GLN A 417 -28.19 -21.37 5.75
N LEU A 418 -27.16 -21.07 4.96
CA LEU A 418 -25.96 -21.92 4.87
C LEU A 418 -25.11 -21.86 6.15
N LYS A 419 -24.99 -20.69 6.78
CA LYS A 419 -24.33 -20.52 8.08
C LYS A 419 -25.09 -21.25 9.20
N GLN A 420 -26.43 -21.19 9.20
CA GLN A 420 -27.25 -21.96 10.13
C GLN A 420 -27.06 -23.46 9.92
N LYS A 421 -27.12 -23.95 8.67
CA LYS A 421 -26.85 -25.36 8.33
C LYS A 421 -25.44 -25.79 8.76
N HIS A 422 -24.43 -24.95 8.57
CA HIS A 422 -23.08 -25.22 9.06
C HIS A 422 -23.01 -25.26 10.59
N SER A 423 -23.70 -24.35 11.30
CA SER A 423 -23.74 -24.36 12.77
C SER A 423 -24.40 -25.62 13.32
N SER A 424 -25.56 -26.00 12.79
CA SER A 424 -26.23 -27.26 13.15
C SER A 424 -25.41 -28.49 12.75
N LEU A 425 -24.61 -28.40 11.68
CA LEU A 425 -23.70 -29.47 11.30
C LEU A 425 -22.55 -29.65 12.31
N LEU A 426 -22.03 -28.60 12.93
CA LEU A 426 -21.03 -28.74 14.00
C LEU A 426 -21.61 -29.57 15.17
N GLU A 427 -22.86 -29.30 15.56
CA GLU A 427 -23.56 -30.08 16.60
C GLU A 427 -23.77 -31.55 16.20
N VAL A 428 -24.21 -31.79 14.96
CA VAL A 428 -24.35 -33.16 14.41
C VAL A 428 -23.01 -33.89 14.34
N MET A 429 -21.92 -33.21 13.96
CA MET A 429 -20.58 -33.80 13.93
C MET A 429 -20.09 -34.20 15.33
N SER A 430 -20.37 -33.39 16.36
CA SER A 430 -20.09 -33.78 17.76
C SER A 430 -20.91 -35.01 18.18
N GLN A 431 -22.22 -35.03 17.91
CA GLN A 431 -23.08 -36.18 18.22
C GLN A 431 -22.66 -37.46 17.48
N VAL A 432 -22.26 -37.34 16.21
CA VAL A 432 -21.73 -38.46 15.44
C VAL A 432 -20.39 -38.92 16.01
N ALA A 433 -19.48 -38.02 16.40
CA ALA A 433 -18.22 -38.41 17.05
C ALA A 433 -18.45 -39.19 18.37
N GLU A 434 -19.41 -38.79 19.20
CA GLU A 434 -19.82 -39.54 20.39
C GLU A 434 -20.39 -40.94 20.05
N GLN A 435 -21.22 -41.04 19.01
CA GLN A 435 -21.80 -42.32 18.55
C GLN A 435 -20.80 -43.25 17.86
N GLU A 436 -19.76 -42.69 17.22
CA GLU A 436 -18.64 -43.46 16.67
C GLU A 436 -17.75 -43.96 17.80
N LEU A 437 -17.43 -43.10 18.80
CA LEU A 437 -16.62 -43.46 19.96
C LEU A 437 -17.20 -44.68 20.73
N GLN A 438 -18.53 -44.76 20.87
CA GLN A 438 -19.21 -45.92 21.46
C GLN A 438 -19.09 -47.24 20.66
N GLN A 439 -18.64 -47.17 19.41
CA GLN A 439 -18.43 -48.34 18.53
C GLN A 439 -16.94 -48.65 18.30
N LEU A 440 -16.04 -47.79 18.79
CA LEU A 440 -14.60 -48.01 18.74
C LEU A 440 -14.15 -48.91 19.90
N PRO A 441 -12.97 -49.56 19.79
CA PRO A 441 -12.41 -50.36 20.87
C PRO A 441 -12.11 -49.54 22.13
N ASP A 442 -12.22 -50.16 23.30
CA ASP A 442 -12.07 -49.53 24.63
C ASP A 442 -10.74 -48.76 24.85
N PHE A 443 -9.71 -49.01 24.04
CA PHE A 443 -8.44 -48.29 24.10
C PHE A 443 -8.47 -46.90 23.42
N VAL A 444 -9.53 -46.57 22.68
CA VAL A 444 -9.71 -45.24 22.07
C VAL A 444 -10.45 -44.34 23.05
N GLU A 445 -9.71 -43.53 23.83
CA GLU A 445 -10.30 -42.67 24.87
C GLU A 445 -11.06 -41.45 24.31
N SER A 446 -10.73 -40.99 23.10
CA SER A 446 -11.35 -39.82 22.50
C SER A 446 -11.34 -39.84 20.98
N CYS A 447 -12.30 -39.14 20.39
CA CYS A 447 -12.48 -39.06 18.94
C CYS A 447 -13.14 -37.73 18.57
N SER A 448 -12.83 -37.20 17.39
CA SER A 448 -13.44 -35.99 16.85
C SER A 448 -13.79 -36.15 15.37
N MET A 449 -14.89 -35.54 14.93
CA MET A 449 -15.25 -35.47 13.52
C MET A 449 -14.73 -34.16 12.95
N VAL A 450 -13.91 -34.22 11.90
CA VAL A 450 -13.29 -33.07 11.24
C VAL A 450 -13.61 -33.04 9.75
N TYR A 451 -13.76 -31.85 9.19
CA TYR A 451 -13.89 -31.65 7.74
C TYR A 451 -12.56 -31.14 7.17
N ILE A 452 -12.07 -31.76 6.10
CA ILE A 452 -10.88 -31.32 5.37
C ILE A 452 -11.25 -31.13 3.89
N PRO A 453 -10.94 -29.98 3.27
CA PRO A 453 -11.19 -29.75 1.84
C PRO A 453 -10.60 -30.85 0.96
N GLU A 454 -11.29 -31.18 -0.14
CA GLU A 454 -10.99 -32.28 -1.08
C GLU A 454 -11.06 -33.71 -0.49
N ALA A 455 -10.76 -33.90 0.80
CA ALA A 455 -10.84 -35.19 1.48
C ALA A 455 -12.24 -35.48 2.07
N GLY A 456 -13.01 -34.45 2.43
CA GLY A 456 -14.34 -34.56 3.04
C GLY A 456 -14.33 -34.70 4.57
N TYR A 457 -15.44 -35.20 5.12
CA TYR A 457 -15.56 -35.49 6.56
C TYR A 457 -14.74 -36.73 6.92
N MET A 458 -14.00 -36.66 8.03
CA MET A 458 -13.13 -37.72 8.52
C MET A 458 -13.18 -37.80 10.04
N LEU A 459 -13.01 -39.02 10.52
CA LEU A 459 -12.90 -39.36 11.93
C LEU A 459 -11.43 -39.21 12.35
N ALA A 460 -11.15 -38.24 13.20
CA ALA A 460 -9.82 -37.94 13.74
C ALA A 460 -9.68 -38.54 15.14
N ILE A 461 -8.75 -39.49 15.27
CA ILE A 461 -8.46 -40.24 16.50
C ILE A 461 -7.03 -39.93 16.94
N PRO A 462 -6.78 -39.43 18.16
CA PRO A 462 -5.43 -39.28 18.70
C PRO A 462 -4.70 -40.62 18.82
N TYR A 463 -3.37 -40.60 18.86
CA TYR A 463 -2.60 -41.82 19.11
C TYR A 463 -2.94 -42.39 20.50
N TRP A 464 -3.37 -43.66 20.52
CA TRP A 464 -3.68 -44.40 21.77
C TRP A 464 -2.49 -45.19 22.32
N ASP A 465 -1.39 -45.30 21.57
CA ASP A 465 -0.12 -45.90 21.98
C ASP A 465 1.04 -45.19 21.26
N THR A 466 2.23 -45.23 21.83
CA THR A 466 3.46 -44.64 21.29
C THR A 466 4.08 -45.43 20.14
N ASP A 467 3.88 -46.76 20.09
CA ASP A 467 4.54 -47.66 19.11
C ASP A 467 3.54 -48.30 18.11
N LEU A 468 2.64 -47.51 17.52
CA LEU A 468 1.65 -48.00 16.55
C LEU A 468 2.26 -48.37 15.19
N THR A 469 2.19 -49.65 14.84
CA THR A 469 2.54 -50.16 13.50
C THR A 469 1.45 -49.89 12.47
N GLU A 470 1.81 -49.82 11.18
CA GLU A 470 0.83 -49.50 10.12
C GLU A 470 -0.25 -50.59 9.95
N GLU A 471 0.06 -51.84 10.28
CA GLU A 471 -0.92 -52.93 10.32
C GLU A 471 -1.96 -52.72 11.43
N GLN A 472 -1.54 -52.27 12.62
CA GLN A 472 -2.46 -51.93 13.72
C GLN A 472 -3.33 -50.71 13.40
N LEU A 473 -2.80 -49.72 12.67
CA LEU A 473 -3.57 -48.57 12.19
C LEU A 473 -4.62 -48.95 11.16
N GLN A 474 -4.39 -50.00 10.36
CA GLN A 474 -5.34 -50.50 9.35
C GLN A 474 -6.30 -51.57 9.90
N SER A 475 -6.04 -52.17 11.07
CA SER A 475 -6.86 -53.24 11.63
C SER A 475 -8.11 -52.78 12.41
N LEU A 476 -8.36 -51.46 12.52
CA LEU A 476 -9.55 -50.96 13.21
C LEU A 476 -10.83 -51.37 12.45
N PRO A 477 -11.80 -52.04 13.12
CA PRO A 477 -13.00 -52.52 12.46
C PRO A 477 -13.87 -51.36 11.97
N ASN A 478 -14.49 -51.52 10.79
CA ASN A 478 -15.41 -50.57 10.16
C ASN A 478 -14.82 -49.18 9.82
N LEU A 479 -13.51 -48.98 9.98
CA LEU A 479 -12.81 -47.74 9.62
C LEU A 479 -11.86 -47.96 8.43
N GLN A 480 -11.90 -47.05 7.47
CA GLN A 480 -10.92 -46.97 6.40
C GLN A 480 -9.84 -45.94 6.75
N PHE A 481 -8.62 -46.40 7.02
CA PHE A 481 -7.45 -45.53 7.18
C PHE A 481 -7.25 -44.63 5.93
N LYS A 482 -6.91 -43.35 6.15
CA LYS A 482 -6.57 -42.41 5.07
C LYS A 482 -5.12 -41.92 5.19
N PHE A 483 -4.77 -41.29 6.31
CA PHE A 483 -3.41 -40.81 6.58
C PHE A 483 -3.21 -40.55 8.09
N LYS A 484 -1.97 -40.32 8.49
CA LYS A 484 -1.57 -39.91 9.84
C LYS A 484 -0.81 -38.58 9.82
N THR A 485 -1.03 -37.78 10.86
CA THR A 485 -0.27 -36.58 11.21
C THR A 485 0.49 -36.87 12.50
N THR A 486 1.29 -35.93 13.02
CA THR A 486 2.21 -36.14 14.16
C THR A 486 1.56 -36.86 15.35
N ASP A 487 0.37 -36.42 15.76
CA ASP A 487 -0.32 -36.91 16.97
C ASP A 487 -1.77 -37.35 16.73
N ILE A 488 -2.22 -37.40 15.46
CA ILE A 488 -3.61 -37.70 15.07
C ILE A 488 -3.63 -38.60 13.83
N VAL A 489 -4.51 -39.60 13.83
CA VAL A 489 -4.77 -40.49 12.68
C VAL A 489 -6.17 -40.24 12.12
N HIS A 490 -6.28 -40.16 10.79
CA HIS A 490 -7.52 -39.82 10.08
C HIS A 490 -8.11 -41.02 9.34
N TYR A 491 -9.39 -41.26 9.59
CA TYR A 491 -10.16 -42.39 9.07
C TYR A 491 -11.45 -41.90 8.37
N LYS A 492 -12.04 -42.78 7.54
CA LYS A 492 -13.45 -42.66 7.14
C LYS A 492 -14.25 -43.88 7.60
N SER A 493 -15.32 -43.64 8.33
CA SER A 493 -16.36 -44.63 8.59
C SER A 493 -17.50 -44.53 7.58
N ALA A 494 -18.49 -45.41 7.68
CA ALA A 494 -19.70 -45.34 6.86
C ALA A 494 -20.44 -44.01 7.05
N ARG A 495 -20.51 -43.49 8.29
CA ARG A 495 -21.15 -42.20 8.60
C ARG A 495 -20.40 -41.02 7.97
N CYS A 496 -19.06 -41.06 7.87
CA CYS A 496 -18.30 -40.03 7.15
C CYS A 496 -18.76 -39.89 5.69
N TYR A 497 -18.92 -41.01 4.98
CA TYR A 497 -19.39 -41.01 3.59
C TYR A 497 -20.87 -40.58 3.45
N GLU A 498 -21.70 -40.86 4.45
CA GLU A 498 -23.09 -40.38 4.49
C GLU A 498 -23.14 -38.86 4.68
N LEU A 499 -22.31 -38.31 5.58
CA LEU A 499 -22.14 -36.85 5.77
C LEU A 499 -21.63 -36.16 4.49
N ASP A 500 -20.61 -36.74 3.83
CA ASP A 500 -20.10 -36.24 2.54
C ASP A 500 -21.22 -36.15 1.49
N SER A 501 -22.06 -37.19 1.39
CA SER A 501 -23.13 -37.29 0.39
C SER A 501 -24.32 -36.36 0.66
N LEU A 502 -24.72 -36.22 1.93
CA LEU A 502 -25.88 -35.41 2.33
C LEU A 502 -25.59 -33.91 2.36
N LEU A 503 -24.41 -33.52 2.81
CA LEU A 503 -24.08 -32.12 3.13
C LEU A 503 -23.07 -31.54 2.13
N GLY A 504 -22.09 -32.36 1.75
CA GLY A 504 -20.94 -31.95 0.94
C GLY A 504 -20.26 -30.71 1.52
N ASP A 505 -19.75 -29.87 0.63
CA ASP A 505 -18.96 -28.69 0.99
C ASP A 505 -19.82 -27.46 1.32
N VAL A 506 -20.64 -27.55 2.39
CA VAL A 506 -21.39 -26.40 2.91
C VAL A 506 -20.45 -25.22 3.18
N GLN A 507 -19.28 -25.48 3.76
CA GLN A 507 -18.29 -24.47 4.10
C GLN A 507 -17.69 -23.78 2.86
N LEU A 508 -17.42 -24.51 1.77
CA LEU A 508 -16.96 -23.88 0.52
C LEU A 508 -18.05 -22.99 -0.09
N LYS A 509 -19.32 -23.40 -0.05
CA LYS A 509 -20.45 -22.57 -0.52
C LYS A 509 -20.64 -21.30 0.32
N VAL A 510 -20.42 -21.37 1.64
CA VAL A 510 -20.38 -20.18 2.52
C VAL A 510 -19.26 -19.24 2.06
N ILE A 511 -18.04 -19.76 1.90
CA ILE A 511 -16.87 -18.97 1.46
C ILE A 511 -17.10 -18.36 0.07
N GLU A 512 -17.64 -19.11 -0.89
CA GLU A 512 -17.95 -18.63 -2.25
C GLU A 512 -18.93 -17.44 -2.22
N ILE A 513 -20.02 -17.55 -1.45
CA ILE A 513 -21.02 -16.47 -1.34
C ILE A 513 -20.42 -15.27 -0.60
N GLU A 514 -19.65 -15.47 0.47
CA GLU A 514 -18.94 -14.39 1.17
C GLU A 514 -17.96 -13.67 0.23
N SER A 515 -17.13 -14.40 -0.52
CA SER A 515 -16.22 -13.84 -1.53
C SER A 515 -16.95 -13.05 -2.61
N ARG A 516 -18.11 -13.53 -3.07
CA ARG A 516 -18.96 -12.83 -4.04
C ARG A 516 -19.55 -11.52 -3.48
N ILE A 517 -19.88 -11.48 -2.18
CA ILE A 517 -20.34 -10.27 -1.49
C ILE A 517 -19.18 -9.27 -1.34
N VAL A 518 -18.00 -9.73 -0.90
CA VAL A 518 -16.79 -8.91 -0.80
C VAL A 518 -16.41 -8.32 -2.17
N LEU A 519 -16.46 -9.10 -3.25
CA LEU A 519 -16.16 -8.61 -4.59
C LEU A 519 -17.10 -7.48 -5.03
N LYS A 520 -18.42 -7.59 -4.75
CA LYS A 520 -19.38 -6.50 -4.99
C LYS A 520 -19.06 -5.25 -4.16
N LEU A 521 -18.68 -5.42 -2.90
CA LEU A 521 -18.28 -4.32 -2.02
C LEU A 521 -17.02 -3.62 -2.53
N VAL A 522 -15.99 -4.35 -2.96
CA VAL A 522 -14.77 -3.79 -3.57
C VAL A 522 -15.11 -3.00 -4.84
N GLN A 523 -15.95 -3.55 -5.72
CA GLN A 523 -16.40 -2.84 -6.93
C GLN A 523 -17.16 -1.55 -6.62
N TYR A 524 -17.97 -1.53 -5.57
CA TYR A 524 -18.66 -0.32 -5.11
C TYR A 524 -17.68 0.72 -4.57
N ILE A 525 -16.73 0.29 -3.72
CA ILE A 525 -15.68 1.16 -3.15
C ILE A 525 -14.82 1.78 -4.26
N GLN A 526 -14.35 0.98 -5.23
CA GLN A 526 -13.54 1.46 -6.36
C GLN A 526 -14.21 2.59 -7.14
N ARG A 527 -15.51 2.48 -7.42
CA ARG A 527 -16.28 3.50 -8.16
C ARG A 527 -16.43 4.81 -7.38
N ASN A 528 -16.40 4.73 -6.04
CA ASN A 528 -16.67 5.85 -5.14
C ASN A 528 -15.42 6.39 -4.44
N ILE A 529 -14.21 5.92 -4.81
CA ILE A 529 -12.99 6.20 -4.04
C ILE A 529 -12.48 7.65 -4.19
N ALA A 530 -12.74 8.31 -5.33
CA ALA A 530 -12.06 9.57 -5.67
C ALA A 530 -12.21 10.69 -4.61
N PRO A 531 -13.41 10.97 -4.05
CA PRO A 531 -13.55 11.96 -2.97
C PRO A 531 -12.78 11.60 -1.70
N LEU A 532 -12.66 10.31 -1.36
CA LEU A 532 -11.88 9.85 -0.23
C LEU A 532 -10.37 10.06 -0.46
N VAL A 533 -9.87 9.78 -1.68
CA VAL A 533 -8.46 10.03 -2.03
C VAL A 533 -8.14 11.52 -1.89
N GLN A 534 -8.97 12.40 -2.46
CA GLN A 534 -8.83 13.85 -2.34
C GLN A 534 -8.85 14.30 -0.87
N LEU A 535 -9.82 13.83 -0.08
CA LEU A 535 -9.91 14.12 1.35
C LEU A 535 -8.63 13.70 2.09
N THR A 536 -8.12 12.48 1.87
CA THR A 536 -6.88 12.04 2.52
C THR A 536 -5.63 12.81 2.08
N SER A 537 -5.61 13.34 0.85
CA SER A 537 -4.53 14.22 0.36
C SER A 537 -4.54 15.57 1.09
N LEU A 538 -5.71 16.21 1.23
CA LEU A 538 -5.86 17.44 2.01
C LEU A 538 -5.55 17.23 3.51
N ILE A 539 -5.88 16.06 4.06
CA ILE A 539 -5.52 15.68 5.44
C ILE A 539 -3.99 15.55 5.61
N ALA A 540 -3.26 15.07 4.60
CA ALA A 540 -1.80 15.03 4.64
C ALA A 540 -1.17 16.44 4.63
N GLU A 541 -1.74 17.39 3.87
CA GLU A 541 -1.35 18.80 3.98
C GLU A 541 -1.71 19.39 5.34
N LEU A 542 -2.89 19.09 5.89
CA LEU A 542 -3.29 19.54 7.23
C LEU A 542 -2.30 19.07 8.30
N ASP A 543 -1.94 17.79 8.31
CA ASP A 543 -0.97 17.20 9.25
C ASP A 543 0.40 17.88 9.17
N CYS A 544 0.88 18.17 7.95
CA CYS A 544 2.08 18.97 7.73
C CYS A 544 1.97 20.37 8.36
N LEU A 545 0.83 21.05 8.22
CA LEU A 545 0.58 22.37 8.81
C LEU A 545 0.42 22.31 10.33
N LEU A 546 -0.09 21.22 10.90
CA LEU A 546 -0.11 20.99 12.35
C LEU A 546 1.31 20.77 12.90
N ALA A 547 2.15 20.01 12.20
CA ALA A 547 3.55 19.82 12.56
C ALA A 547 4.37 21.12 12.49
N LEU A 548 4.11 21.96 11.47
CA LEU A 548 4.67 23.32 11.41
C LEU A 548 4.14 24.22 12.54
N THR A 549 2.86 24.11 12.90
CA THR A 549 2.27 24.86 14.04
C THR A 549 2.97 24.49 15.35
N GLN A 550 3.20 23.19 15.60
CA GLN A 550 3.92 22.74 16.78
C GLN A 550 5.38 23.25 16.77
N SER A 551 6.06 23.16 15.63
CA SER A 551 7.42 23.68 15.48
C SER A 551 7.48 25.21 15.70
N ALA A 552 6.51 25.96 15.20
CA ALA A 552 6.40 27.40 15.42
C ALA A 552 6.20 27.77 16.90
N ARG A 553 5.40 26.97 17.63
CA ARG A 553 5.20 27.10 19.08
C ARG A 553 6.49 26.81 19.86
N ASP A 554 7.13 25.68 19.59
CA ASP A 554 8.32 25.22 20.31
C ASP A 554 9.55 26.12 20.10
N TYR A 555 9.75 26.60 18.86
CA TYR A 555 10.90 27.44 18.49
C TYR A 555 10.59 28.94 18.51
N ASN A 556 9.41 29.36 19.00
CA ASN A 556 8.94 30.75 19.03
C ASN A 556 9.08 31.49 17.68
N LEU A 557 8.67 30.82 16.59
CA LEU A 557 8.74 31.37 15.24
C LEU A 557 7.64 32.43 15.02
N VAL A 558 7.94 33.40 14.15
CA VAL A 558 7.04 34.53 13.84
C VAL A 558 6.56 34.40 12.38
N CYS A 559 5.28 34.69 12.14
CA CYS A 559 4.71 34.71 10.78
C CYS A 559 5.43 35.79 9.93
N PRO A 560 6.03 35.44 8.78
CA PRO A 560 6.69 36.40 7.92
C PRO A 560 5.69 37.26 7.15
N THR A 561 6.06 38.52 6.87
CA THR A 561 5.32 39.41 5.97
C THR A 561 5.70 39.11 4.52
N LEU A 562 4.74 38.64 3.72
CA LEU A 562 4.96 38.34 2.30
C LEU A 562 4.79 39.60 1.44
N THR A 563 5.76 39.86 0.56
CA THR A 563 5.73 40.97 -0.42
C THR A 563 5.84 40.41 -1.84
N LYS A 564 5.10 40.99 -2.80
CA LYS A 564 5.13 40.62 -4.22
C LYS A 564 6.34 41.18 -4.95
#